data_AF-A0A838UQF6-F1
#
_entry.id   AF-A0A838UQF6-F1
#
_cell.length_a   1.000
_cell.length_b   1.000
_cell.length_c   1.000
_cell.angle_alpha   90.00
_cell.angle_beta   90.00
_cell.angle_gamma   90.00
#
_symmetry.space_group_name_H-M   'P 1'
#
loop_
_entity.id
_entity.type
_entity.pdbx_description
1 polymer ?
#
loop_
_entity_poly.entity_id
_entity_poly.type
_entity_poly.pdbx_seq_one_letter_code
_entity_poly.pdbx_strand_id
1 'polypeptide(L)' 'YRNSAALVAPAAAIQGSAPATFVMVRDPRSGRSRRVAVSIGRVAPDGVEVLSGLKAGDVVTWSVKAPAGPDDEE' A
#
# COMPACT_ATOMS: atom_id res chain seq x y z
N TYR A 1 17.93 7.09 -11.73
CA TYR A 1 16.88 7.97 -11.18
C TYR A 1 16.50 7.41 -9.81
N ARG A 2 16.79 8.12 -8.71
CA ARG A 2 16.43 7.71 -7.35
C ARG A 2 15.61 8.85 -6.77
N ASN A 3 14.30 8.64 -6.62
CA ASN A 3 13.44 9.65 -6.03
C ASN A 3 13.44 9.46 -4.52
N SER A 4 14.29 10.21 -3.81
CA SER A 4 14.40 10.11 -2.34
C SER A 4 13.13 10.50 -1.59
N ALA A 5 12.11 11.04 -2.29
CA ALA A 5 10.80 11.35 -1.73
C ALA A 5 9.75 10.27 -1.99
N ALA A 6 10.05 9.28 -2.84
CA ALA A 6 9.10 8.20 -3.12
C ALA A 6 9.03 7.24 -1.94
N LEU A 7 7.81 7.00 -1.46
CA LEU A 7 7.54 6.06 -0.38
C LEU A 7 7.34 4.68 -0.98
N VAL A 8 7.96 3.65 -0.41
CA VAL A 8 7.71 2.27 -0.82
C VAL A 8 6.63 1.69 0.08
N ALA A 9 5.54 1.23 -0.51
CA ALA A 9 4.45 0.55 0.18
C ALA A 9 4.33 -0.89 -0.32
N PRO A 10 3.92 -1.86 0.52
CA PRO A 10 3.68 -3.22 0.06
C PRO A 10 2.60 -3.26 -1.02
N ALA A 11 2.75 -4.14 -2.01
CA ALA A 11 1.76 -4.27 -3.08
C ALA A 11 0.36 -4.61 -2.54
N ALA A 12 0.29 -5.41 -1.46
CA ALA A 12 -0.95 -5.74 -0.77
C ALA A 12 -1.65 -4.53 -0.11
N ALA A 13 -0.93 -3.43 0.10
CA ALA A 13 -1.49 -2.19 0.63
C ALA A 13 -2.14 -1.33 -0.45
N ILE A 14 -1.73 -1.49 -1.70
CA ILE A 14 -2.28 -0.79 -2.85
C ILE A 14 -3.57 -1.49 -3.26
N GLN A 15 -4.67 -0.74 -3.25
CA GLN A 15 -5.98 -1.21 -3.66
C GLN A 15 -6.43 -0.50 -4.93
N GLY A 16 -7.35 -1.13 -5.65
CA GLY A 16 -7.80 -0.65 -6.96
C GLY A 16 -6.84 -1.03 -8.08
N SER A 17 -6.95 -0.35 -9.22
CA SER A 17 -6.13 -0.60 -10.41
C SER A 17 -5.81 0.71 -11.08
N ALA A 18 -4.62 0.81 -11.67
CA ALA A 18 -4.18 2.04 -12.32
C ALA A 18 -5.17 2.46 -13.42
N PRO A 19 -5.49 3.76 -13.54
CA PRO A 19 -4.93 4.90 -12.79
C PRO A 19 -5.63 5.20 -11.45
N ALA A 20 -6.70 4.48 -11.10
CA ALA A 20 -7.50 4.70 -9.91
C ALA A 20 -7.01 3.85 -8.72
N THR A 21 -5.74 4.02 -8.34
CA THR A 21 -5.14 3.36 -7.17
C THR A 21 -5.36 4.16 -5.89
N PHE A 22 -5.56 3.46 -4.78
CA PHE A 22 -5.73 4.07 -3.46
C PHE A 22 -5.18 3.16 -2.37
N VAL A 23 -4.98 3.73 -1.18
CA VAL A 23 -4.66 2.99 0.04
C VAL A 23 -5.61 3.38 1.16
N MET A 24 -5.67 2.57 2.20
CA MET A 24 -6.38 2.90 3.43
C MET A 24 -5.37 3.44 4.45
N VAL A 25 -5.57 4.67 4.89
CA VAL A 25 -4.75 5.31 5.93
C VAL A 25 -5.56 5.40 7.20
N ARG A 26 -5.01 4.92 8.31
CA ARG A 26 -5.61 5.07 9.63
C ARG A 26 -5.37 6.48 10.15
N ASP A 27 -6.46 7.16 10.47
CA ASP A 27 -6.39 8.44 11.15
C ASP A 27 -6.01 8.21 12.62
N PRO A 28 -4.91 8.79 13.12
CA PRO A 28 -4.42 8.52 14.47
C PRO A 28 -5.29 9.16 15.57
N ARG A 29 -6.13 10.15 15.23
CA ARG A 29 -6.99 10.85 16.21
C ARG A 29 -8.32 10.15 16.42
N SER A 30 -8.93 9.67 15.33
CA SER A 30 -10.24 9.02 15.32
C SER A 30 -10.16 7.50 15.29
N GLY A 31 -8.98 6.94 14.94
CA GLY A 31 -8.76 5.51 14.77
C GLY A 31 -9.40 4.92 13.51
N ARG A 32 -10.13 5.72 12.71
CA ARG A 32 -10.84 5.29 11.51
C ARG A 32 -9.91 5.25 10.31
N SER A 33 -10.09 4.27 9.43
CA SER A 33 -9.40 4.23 8.15
C SER A 33 -10.13 5.09 7.12
N ARG A 34 -9.37 5.89 6.37
CA ARG A 34 -9.86 6.69 5.24
C ARG A 34 -9.19 6.26 3.95
N ARG A 35 -9.93 6.35 2.85
CA ARG A 35 -9.39 6.11 1.51
C ARG A 35 -8.55 7.31 1.07
N VAL A 36 -7.32 7.06 0.68
CA VAL A 36 -6.42 8.08 0.14
C VAL A 36 -6.00 7.65 -1.25
N ALA A 37 -6.35 8.45 -2.26
CA ALA A 37 -5.91 8.22 -3.63
C ALA A 37 -4.39 8.37 -3.71
N VAL A 38 -3.73 7.43 -4.38
CA VAL A 38 -2.28 7.44 -4.55
C VAL A 38 -1.91 7.29 -6.01
N SER A 39 -0.82 7.95 -6.39
CA SER A 39 -0.19 7.72 -7.68
C SER A 39 0.98 6.76 -7.47
N ILE A 40 0.90 5.58 -8.11
CA ILE A 40 1.99 4.61 -8.08
C ILE A 40 2.92 4.80 -9.28
N GLY A 41 4.20 4.58 -9.06
CA GLY A 41 5.24 4.57 -10.08
C GLY A 41 5.58 3.14 -10.46
N ARG A 42 6.79 2.71 -10.08
CA ARG A 42 7.27 1.35 -10.35
C ARG A 42 6.70 0.34 -9.36
N VAL A 43 6.27 -0.81 -9.87
CA VAL A 43 6.01 -2.01 -9.07
C VAL A 43 7.25 -2.89 -9.10
N ALA A 44 7.77 -3.26 -7.94
CA ALA A 44 8.93 -4.13 -7.77
C ALA A 44 8.63 -5.25 -6.75
N PRO A 45 9.45 -6.32 -6.71
CA PRO A 45 9.23 -7.44 -5.78
C PRO A 45 9.28 -7.02 -4.31
N ASP A 46 10.07 -5.99 -3.99
CA ASP A 46 10.19 -5.40 -2.65
C ASP A 46 9.01 -4.51 -2.27
N GLY A 47 8.27 -4.00 -3.26
CA GLY A 47 7.12 -3.13 -3.02
C GLY A 47 6.72 -2.28 -4.21
N VAL A 48 5.71 -1.46 -4.00
CA VAL A 48 5.19 -0.49 -4.97
C VAL A 48 5.66 0.90 -4.57
N GLU A 49 6.27 1.59 -5.52
CA GLU A 49 6.69 2.98 -5.35
C GLU A 49 5.46 3.89 -5.41
N VAL A 50 5.23 4.66 -4.34
CA VAL A 50 4.18 5.66 -4.24
C VAL A 50 4.81 7.04 -4.47
N LEU A 51 4.38 7.68 -5.54
CA LEU A 51 4.88 8.98 -5.98
C LEU A 51 4.14 10.15 -5.30
N SER A 52 2.85 9.97 -5.00
CA SER A 52 1.98 11.00 -4.42
C SER A 52 0.82 10.38 -3.64
N GLY A 53 0.25 11.16 -2.71
CA GLY A 53 -0.95 10.82 -1.93
C GLY A 53 -0.65 10.37 -0.52
N LEU A 54 0.57 9.91 -0.23
CA LEU A 54 1.05 9.59 1.11
C LEU A 54 2.13 10.56 1.56
N LYS A 55 2.22 10.76 2.87
CA LYS A 55 3.30 11.52 3.52
C LYS A 55 3.95 10.68 4.61
N ALA A 56 5.19 11.04 4.96
CA ALA A 56 5.85 10.46 6.12
C ALA A 56 5.00 10.64 7.39
N GLY A 57 4.81 9.54 8.13
CA GLY A 57 3.97 9.51 9.33
C GLY A 57 2.52 9.06 9.10
N ASP A 58 2.06 8.91 7.86
CA ASP A 58 0.77 8.24 7.59
C ASP A 58 0.88 6.73 7.91
N VAL A 59 -0.11 6.20 8.63
CA VAL A 59 -0.19 4.78 8.96
C VAL A 59 -1.08 4.08 7.95
N VAL A 60 -0.48 3.40 6.98
CA VAL A 60 -1.23 2.60 6.00
C VAL A 60 -1.68 1.30 6.65
N THR A 61 -2.95 0.95 6.48
CA THR A 61 -3.53 -0.30 6.97
C THR A 61 -3.94 -1.17 5.80
N TRP A 62 -3.45 -2.40 5.76
CA TRP A 62 -3.86 -3.39 4.79
C TRP A 62 -3.94 -4.75 5.45
N SER A 63 -4.83 -5.59 4.95
CA SER A 63 -4.90 -6.98 5.37
C SER A 63 -4.37 -7.82 4.23
N VAL A 64 -3.24 -8.48 4.45
CA VAL A 64 -2.92 -9.66 3.65
C VAL A 64 -3.88 -10.73 4.14
N LYS A 65 -4.81 -11.17 3.29
CA LYS A 65 -5.41 -12.49 3.54
C LYS A 65 -4.21 -13.42 3.59
N ALA A 66 -3.94 -14.00 4.76
CA ALA A 66 -2.83 -14.94 4.89
C ALA A 66 -2.92 -15.93 3.72
N PRO A 67 -1.82 -16.24 3.02
CA PRO A 67 -1.87 -17.38 2.12
C PRO A 67 -2.43 -18.53 2.95
N ALA A 68 -3.45 -19.22 2.42
CA ALA A 68 -3.76 -20.54 2.95
C ALA A 68 -2.40 -21.25 3.04
N GLY A 69 -2.07 -21.79 4.22
CA GLY A 69 -0.83 -22.52 4.39
C GLY A 69 -0.73 -23.61 3.32
N PRO A 70 0.45 -24.22 3.13
CA PRO A 70 0.51 -25.45 2.35
C PRO A 70 -0.28 -26.52 3.13
N ASP A 71 -1.59 -26.58 2.93
CA ASP A 71 -2.42 -27.73 3.28
C ASP A 71 -2.27 -28.73 2.13
N ASP A 72 -1.63 -29.85 2.48
CA ASP A 72 -1.51 -31.13 1.79
C ASP A 72 -0.78 -31.17 0.43
N GLU A 73 0.52 -31.46 0.55
CA GLU A 73 1.15 -32.52 -0.23
C GLU A 73 0.38 -33.84 0.05
N GLU A 74 -0.45 -34.31 -0.90
CA GLU A 74 -0.93 -35.70 -0.99
C GLU A 74 -0.36 -36.36 -2.26
#